data_AF-A0A2T3W8Q8-F1
#
_entry.id   AF-A0A2T3W8Q8-F1
#
_cell.length_a   1.000
_cell.length_b   1.000
_cell.length_c   1.000
_cell.angle_alpha   90.00
_cell.angle_beta   90.00
_cell.angle_gamma   90.00
#
_symmetry.space_group_name_H-M   'P 1'
#
loop_
_entity.id
_entity.type
_entity.pdbx_description
1 polymer ?
#
loop_
_entity_poly.entity_id
_entity_poly.type
_entity_poly.pdbx_seq_one_letter_code
_entity_poly.pdbx_strand_id
1 'polypeptide(L)'
;MAAAELLRDTLREVLYGPDGLSGLFSVPGQPGLLQAAHRLDFAAVQTHPALARRVLALRQHLELTAAQLADPCALLSDEADPRTWVPATPAAWQGELMALAQAGQALYGALYLPLTGERLRTAHGAVVYAAREAAVLSAWPTLG
;
A
#
# COMPACT_ATOMS: atom_id res chain seq x y z
N MET A 1 23.20 -7.27 7.26
CA MET A 1 21.82 -6.74 7.29
C MET A 1 20.88 -7.90 7.06
N ALA A 2 20.03 -8.21 8.02
CA ALA A 2 19.09 -9.32 7.91
C ALA A 2 18.05 -9.01 6.81
N ALA A 3 17.57 -10.00 6.06
CA ALA A 3 16.64 -9.79 4.95
C ALA A 3 15.37 -9.00 5.37
N ALA A 4 14.89 -9.18 6.60
CA ALA A 4 13.77 -8.44 7.15
C ALA A 4 14.08 -6.94 7.39
N GLU A 5 15.32 -6.58 7.73
CA GLU A 5 15.73 -5.17 7.87
C GLU A 5 15.65 -4.45 6.53
N LEU A 6 16.21 -5.06 5.48
CA LEU A 6 16.15 -4.51 4.12
C LEU A 6 14.70 -4.31 3.67
N LEU A 7 13.82 -5.30 3.93
CA LEU A 7 12.40 -5.20 3.58
C LEU A 7 11.69 -4.06 4.34
N ARG A 8 12.04 -3.81 5.60
CA ARG A 8 11.48 -2.69 6.37
C ARG A 8 11.90 -1.35 5.79
N ASP A 9 13.18 -1.18 5.47
CA ASP A 9 13.66 0.04 4.85
C ASP A 9 13.03 0.24 3.47
N THR A 10 12.97 -0.83 2.66
CA THR A 10 12.31 -0.80 1.34
C THR A 10 10.83 -0.42 1.45
N LEU A 11 10.10 -1.00 2.41
CA LEU A 11 8.69 -0.67 2.60
C LEU A 11 8.52 0.79 3.06
N ARG A 12 9.35 1.27 3.98
CA ARG A 12 9.31 2.66 4.44
C ARG A 12 9.55 3.63 3.28
N GLU A 13 10.52 3.34 2.44
CA GLU A 13 10.78 4.07 1.21
C GLU A 13 9.58 4.04 0.25
N VAL A 14 8.97 2.89 0.01
CA VAL A 14 7.77 2.77 -0.85
C VAL A 14 6.58 3.56 -0.30
N LEU A 15 6.34 3.51 1.01
CA LEU A 15 5.18 4.16 1.63
C LEU A 15 5.31 5.69 1.62
N TYR A 16 6.48 6.20 2.02
CA TYR A 16 6.67 7.62 2.31
C TYR A 16 7.50 8.36 1.25
N GLY A 17 8.18 7.65 0.37
CA GLY A 17 9.14 8.22 -0.58
C GLY A 17 10.53 8.37 0.05
N PRO A 18 11.47 8.97 -0.69
CA PRO A 18 12.90 8.89 -0.36
C PRO A 18 13.37 9.82 0.77
N ASP A 19 12.48 10.53 1.47
CA ASP A 19 12.85 11.47 2.53
C ASP A 19 13.42 10.72 3.76
N GLY A 20 14.74 10.50 3.74
CA GLY A 20 15.51 9.80 4.78
C GLY A 20 15.92 8.36 4.44
N LEU A 21 15.53 7.83 3.27
CA LEU A 21 15.97 6.55 2.73
C LEU A 21 16.01 6.59 1.19
N SER A 22 17.18 6.40 0.60
CA SER A 22 17.31 6.25 -0.86
C SER A 22 17.66 4.80 -1.22
N GLY A 23 16.86 4.16 -2.07
CA GLY A 23 17.01 2.75 -2.42
C GLY A 23 16.33 2.33 -3.73
N LEU A 24 16.00 1.05 -3.83
CA LEU A 24 15.72 0.33 -5.09
C LEU A 24 14.48 0.81 -5.87
N PHE A 25 13.54 1.51 -5.22
CA PHE A 25 12.23 1.82 -5.79
C PHE A 25 11.86 3.31 -5.81
N SER A 26 12.65 4.18 -5.18
CA SER A 26 12.40 5.62 -5.19
C SER A 26 13.42 6.42 -5.99
N VAL A 27 12.91 7.46 -6.65
CA VAL A 27 13.73 8.51 -7.26
C VAL A 27 13.56 9.78 -6.41
N PRO A 28 14.64 10.50 -6.06
CA PRO A 28 14.53 11.78 -5.35
C PRO A 28 13.51 12.71 -6.01
N GLY A 29 12.60 13.28 -5.21
CA GLY A 29 11.52 14.16 -5.68
C GLY A 29 10.27 13.43 -6.18
N GLN A 30 10.25 12.09 -6.24
CA GLN A 30 9.01 11.34 -6.48
C GLN A 30 8.23 11.13 -5.17
N PRO A 31 6.89 11.24 -5.21
CA PRO A 31 6.05 10.97 -4.05
C PRO A 31 6.09 9.48 -3.67
N GLY A 32 6.04 9.19 -2.37
CA GLY A 32 5.74 7.84 -1.90
C GLY A 32 4.29 7.44 -2.18
N LEU A 33 3.97 6.16 -1.98
CA LEU A 33 2.63 5.60 -2.20
C LEU A 33 1.53 6.43 -1.53
N LEU A 34 1.70 6.78 -0.26
CA LEU A 34 0.66 7.48 0.50
C LEU A 34 0.43 8.89 -0.06
N GLN A 35 1.50 9.60 -0.41
CA GLN A 35 1.39 10.91 -1.03
C GLN A 35 0.74 10.81 -2.42
N ALA A 36 1.11 9.81 -3.22
CA ALA A 36 0.51 9.58 -4.53
C ALA A 36 -0.99 9.28 -4.43
N ALA A 37 -1.40 8.43 -3.48
CA ALA A 37 -2.80 8.14 -3.22
C ALA A 37 -3.57 9.38 -2.74
N HIS A 38 -2.99 10.18 -1.84
CA HIS A 38 -3.60 11.41 -1.34
C HIS A 38 -3.76 12.53 -2.38
N ARG A 39 -3.03 12.47 -3.51
CA ARG A 39 -3.23 13.39 -4.64
C ARG A 39 -4.48 13.08 -5.45
N LEU A 40 -5.06 11.89 -5.29
CA LEU A 40 -6.31 11.52 -5.91
C LEU A 40 -7.44 12.10 -5.06
N ASP A 41 -8.02 13.21 -5.50
CA ASP A 41 -9.20 13.75 -4.84
C ASP A 41 -10.45 12.89 -5.12
N PHE A 42 -11.53 13.19 -4.41
CA PHE A 42 -12.78 12.46 -4.56
C PHE A 42 -13.35 12.57 -5.99
N ALA A 43 -13.21 13.72 -6.65
CA ALA A 43 -13.73 13.94 -8.00
C ALA A 43 -12.98 13.10 -9.05
N ALA A 44 -11.67 12.97 -8.90
CA ALA A 44 -10.80 12.15 -9.75
C ALA A 44 -11.20 10.67 -9.67
N VAL A 45 -11.47 10.15 -8.47
CA VAL A 45 -11.88 8.74 -8.30
C VAL A 45 -13.34 8.48 -8.66
N GLN A 46 -14.22 9.48 -8.62
CA GLN A 46 -15.55 9.38 -9.23
C GLN A 46 -15.46 9.29 -10.76
N THR A 47 -14.62 10.12 -11.37
CA THR A 47 -14.43 10.16 -12.83
C THR A 47 -13.68 8.93 -13.33
N HIS A 48 -12.75 8.41 -12.53
CA HIS A 48 -11.94 7.23 -12.83
C HIS A 48 -12.02 6.20 -11.70
N PRO A 49 -13.13 5.44 -11.61
CA PRO A 49 -13.34 4.45 -10.54
C PRO A 49 -12.24 3.40 -10.43
N ALA A 50 -11.52 3.11 -11.51
CA ALA A 50 -10.39 2.20 -11.51
C ALA A 50 -9.28 2.59 -10.53
N LEU A 51 -9.12 3.88 -10.22
CA LEU A 51 -8.13 4.36 -9.25
C LEU A 51 -8.53 4.03 -7.81
N ALA A 52 -9.79 4.29 -7.44
CA ALA A 52 -10.34 3.89 -6.15
C ALA A 52 -10.21 2.38 -5.94
N ARG A 53 -10.54 1.59 -6.97
CA ARG A 53 -10.42 0.12 -6.95
C ARG A 53 -9.00 -0.37 -6.74
N ARG A 54 -8.02 0.30 -7.35
CA ARG A 54 -6.59 -0.01 -7.15
C ARG A 54 -6.16 0.27 -5.72
N VAL A 55 -6.54 1.43 -5.16
CA VAL A 55 -6.23 1.77 -3.77
C VAL A 55 -6.85 0.78 -2.79
N LEU A 56 -8.11 0.41 -3.00
CA LEU A 56 -8.79 -0.60 -2.21
C LEU A 56 -8.11 -1.97 -2.29
N ALA A 57 -7.81 -2.44 -3.51
CA ALA A 57 -7.12 -3.71 -3.72
C ALA A 57 -5.73 -3.72 -3.06
N LEU A 58 -5.02 -2.58 -3.11
CA LEU A 58 -3.73 -2.42 -2.47
C LEU A 58 -3.85 -2.49 -0.94
N ARG A 59 -4.78 -1.75 -0.34
CA ARG A 59 -5.02 -1.83 1.10
C ARG A 59 -5.32 -3.27 1.52
N GLN A 60 -6.30 -3.92 0.89
CA GLN A 60 -6.70 -5.29 1.23
C GLN A 60 -5.52 -6.27 1.10
N HIS A 61 -4.68 -6.10 0.07
CA HIS A 61 -3.48 -6.93 -0.09
C HIS A 61 -2.47 -6.74 1.05
N LEU A 62 -2.21 -5.49 1.44
CA LEU A 62 -1.29 -5.17 2.54
C LEU A 62 -1.83 -5.69 3.88
N GLU A 63 -3.11 -5.49 4.13
CA GLU A 63 -3.80 -5.94 5.33
C GLU A 63 -3.80 -7.46 5.45
N LEU A 64 -4.20 -8.17 4.39
CA LEU A 64 -4.16 -9.63 4.37
C LEU A 64 -2.75 -10.15 4.59
N THR A 65 -1.76 -9.57 3.92
CA THR A 65 -0.38 -10.00 4.05
C THR A 65 0.10 -9.80 5.49
N ALA A 66 -0.13 -8.62 6.07
CA ALA A 66 0.23 -8.34 7.45
C ALA A 66 -0.40 -9.34 8.43
N ALA A 67 -1.69 -9.63 8.25
CA ALA A 67 -2.42 -10.59 9.05
C ALA A 67 -1.86 -12.02 8.89
N GLN A 68 -1.59 -12.46 7.66
CA GLN A 68 -1.03 -13.78 7.36
C GLN A 68 0.40 -13.98 7.86
N LEU A 69 1.19 -12.90 7.90
CA LEU A 69 2.52 -12.93 8.50
C LEU A 69 2.46 -13.15 10.02
N ALA A 70 1.40 -12.66 10.68
CA ALA A 70 1.16 -12.88 12.10
C ALA A 70 0.53 -14.26 12.36
N ASP A 71 -0.55 -14.58 11.64
CA ASP A 71 -1.32 -15.82 11.73
C ASP A 71 -1.62 -16.37 10.32
N PRO A 72 -1.06 -17.52 9.92
CA PRO A 72 -1.30 -18.13 8.60
C PRO A 72 -2.77 -18.38 8.26
N CYS A 73 -3.61 -18.54 9.28
CA CYS A 73 -5.04 -18.80 9.12
C CYS A 73 -5.86 -17.51 9.05
N ALA A 74 -5.23 -16.34 9.14
CA ALA A 74 -5.92 -15.07 9.03
C ALA A 74 -6.60 -14.90 7.67
N LEU A 75 -7.84 -14.41 7.71
CA LEU A 75 -8.65 -14.08 6.55
C LEU A 75 -8.94 -12.58 6.55
N LEU A 76 -9.12 -12.00 5.36
CA LEU A 76 -9.68 -10.67 5.23
C LEU A 76 -11.11 -10.69 5.75
N SER A 77 -11.44 -9.71 6.58
CA SER A 77 -12.80 -9.51 7.09
C SER A 77 -13.61 -8.52 6.24
N ASP A 78 -13.01 -8.03 5.14
CA ASP A 78 -13.59 -6.95 4.35
C ASP A 78 -14.59 -7.47 3.30
N GLU A 79 -15.78 -6.88 3.29
CA GLU A 79 -16.87 -7.24 2.38
C GLU A 79 -16.80 -6.49 1.04
N ALA A 80 -16.00 -5.42 0.93
CA ALA A 80 -15.93 -4.62 -0.28
C ALA A 80 -15.21 -5.35 -1.41
N ASP A 81 -15.89 -5.60 -2.53
CA ASP A 81 -15.24 -6.15 -3.73
C ASP A 81 -14.45 -5.06 -4.46
N PRO A 82 -13.10 -5.16 -4.53
CA PRO A 82 -12.28 -4.18 -5.23
C PRO A 82 -12.59 -4.08 -6.73
N ARG A 83 -13.30 -5.02 -7.34
CA ARG A 83 -13.67 -4.96 -8.75
C ARG A 83 -14.81 -3.98 -9.03
N THR A 84 -15.69 -3.78 -8.06
CA THR A 84 -16.92 -2.99 -8.23
C THR A 84 -16.96 -1.76 -7.35
N TRP A 85 -16.12 -1.70 -6.31
CA TRP A 85 -16.14 -0.62 -5.34
C TRP A 85 -15.91 0.77 -5.95
N VAL A 86 -16.69 1.72 -5.46
CA VAL A 86 -16.59 3.15 -5.71
C VAL A 86 -16.97 3.86 -4.41
N PRO A 87 -16.18 4.85 -3.93
CA PRO A 87 -16.52 5.55 -2.71
C PRO A 87 -17.81 6.35 -2.91
N ALA A 88 -18.79 6.20 -2.01
CA ALA A 88 -20.06 6.92 -2.13
C ALA A 88 -19.95 8.40 -1.72
N THR A 89 -18.98 8.75 -0.87
CA THR A 89 -18.81 10.09 -0.31
C THR A 89 -17.33 10.46 -0.19
N PRO A 90 -16.98 11.76 -0.11
CA PRO A 90 -15.63 12.21 0.20
C PRO A 90 -15.10 11.62 1.51
N ALA A 91 -15.97 11.47 2.52
CA ALA A 91 -15.61 10.86 3.80
C ALA A 91 -15.27 9.36 3.66
N ALA A 92 -16.00 8.61 2.82
CA ALA A 92 -15.68 7.22 2.52
C ALA A 92 -14.32 7.10 1.81
N TRP A 93 -14.01 8.02 0.90
CA TRP A 93 -12.71 8.06 0.24
C TRP A 93 -11.57 8.39 1.21
N GLN A 94 -11.75 9.40 2.06
CA GLN A 94 -10.77 9.73 3.10
C GLN A 94 -10.56 8.56 4.07
N GLY A 95 -11.62 7.84 4.44
CA GLY A 95 -11.56 6.64 5.24
C GLY A 95 -10.69 5.56 4.59
N GLU A 96 -10.85 5.34 3.28
CA GLU A 96 -10.02 4.38 2.53
C GLU A 96 -8.54 4.78 2.50
N LEU A 97 -8.22 6.07 2.32
CA LEU A 97 -6.84 6.55 2.36
C LEU A 97 -6.19 6.34 3.74
N MET A 98 -6.94 6.58 4.82
CA MET A 98 -6.48 6.30 6.18
C MET A 98 -6.27 4.80 6.41
N ALA A 99 -7.18 3.96 5.91
CA ALA A 99 -7.09 2.52 6.02
C ALA A 99 -5.90 1.95 5.21
N LEU A 100 -5.58 2.52 4.05
CA LEU A 100 -4.34 2.21 3.31
C LEU A 100 -3.09 2.49 4.14
N ALA A 101 -3.01 3.65 4.81
CA ALA A 101 -1.89 3.98 5.67
C ALA A 101 -1.75 3.01 6.86
N GLN A 102 -2.87 2.62 7.46
CA GLN A 102 -2.90 1.62 8.54
C GLN A 102 -2.45 0.24 8.06
N ALA A 103 -2.88 -0.20 6.87
CA ALA A 103 -2.44 -1.47 6.29
C ALA A 103 -0.93 -1.49 6.01
N GLY A 104 -0.37 -0.38 5.49
CA GLY A 104 1.08 -0.22 5.34
C GLY A 104 1.83 -0.31 6.67
N GLN A 105 1.32 0.34 7.71
CA GLN A 105 1.88 0.26 9.06
C GLN A 105 1.77 -1.14 9.67
N ALA A 106 0.66 -1.84 9.43
CA ALA A 106 0.47 -3.22 9.89
C ALA A 106 1.49 -4.16 9.25
N LEU A 107 1.72 -4.04 7.94
CA LEU A 107 2.76 -4.81 7.25
C LEU A 107 4.13 -4.49 7.81
N TYR A 108 4.45 -3.21 8.01
CA TYR A 108 5.72 -2.78 8.62
C TYR A 108 5.93 -3.41 10.01
N GLY A 109 4.89 -3.41 10.85
CA GLY A 109 4.90 -4.08 12.15
C GLY A 109 5.12 -5.59 12.04
N ALA A 110 4.45 -6.26 11.11
CA ALA A 110 4.59 -7.70 10.90
C ALA A 110 6.01 -8.13 10.47
N LEU A 111 6.79 -7.23 9.87
CA LEU A 111 8.20 -7.48 9.53
C LEU A 111 9.13 -7.58 10.74
N TYR A 112 8.68 -7.26 11.95
CA TYR A 112 9.44 -7.49 13.20
C TYR A 112 9.23 -8.89 13.80
N LEU A 113 8.29 -9.67 13.26
CA LEU A 113 8.06 -11.04 13.70
C LEU A 113 9.23 -11.97 13.27
N PRO A 114 9.41 -13.11 13.94
CA PRO A 114 10.36 -14.13 13.50
C PRO A 114 9.83 -14.82 12.23
N LEU A 115 10.16 -14.27 11.06
CA LEU A 115 9.67 -14.75 9.77
C LEU A 115 10.48 -15.95 9.27
N THR A 116 9.77 -17.00 8.82
CA THR A 116 10.37 -18.08 8.03
C THR A 116 10.74 -17.60 6.63
N GLY A 117 11.55 -18.37 5.90
CA GLY A 117 11.92 -18.03 4.52
C GLY A 117 10.72 -17.91 3.58
N GLU A 118 9.66 -18.66 3.82
CA GLU A 118 8.40 -18.54 3.07
C GLU A 118 7.68 -17.22 3.37
N ARG A 119 7.53 -16.88 4.65
CA ARG A 119 6.91 -15.62 5.08
C ARG A 119 7.70 -14.40 4.58
N LEU A 120 9.03 -14.49 4.54
CA LEU A 120 9.87 -13.44 3.93
C LEU A 120 9.60 -13.25 2.43
N ARG A 121 9.34 -14.33 1.68
CA ARG A 121 8.96 -14.23 0.27
C ARG A 121 7.59 -13.58 0.09
N THR A 122 6.62 -13.95 0.92
CA THR A 122 5.29 -13.32 0.92
C THR A 122 5.40 -11.82 1.21
N ALA A 123 6.15 -11.46 2.25
CA ALA A 123 6.43 -10.07 2.60
C ALA A 123 7.08 -9.29 1.45
N HIS A 124 8.10 -9.87 0.82
CA HIS A 124 8.75 -9.27 -0.35
C HIS A 124 7.77 -9.05 -1.52
N GLY A 125 6.92 -10.03 -1.80
CA GLY A 125 5.87 -9.92 -2.82
C GLY A 125 4.94 -8.73 -2.57
N ALA A 126 4.51 -8.53 -1.32
CA ALA A 126 3.67 -7.38 -0.94
C ALA A 126 4.39 -6.04 -1.09
N VAL A 127 5.68 -5.96 -0.75
CA VAL A 127 6.49 -4.74 -0.94
C VAL A 127 6.64 -4.41 -2.43
N VAL A 128 6.93 -5.41 -3.28
CA VAL A 128 7.03 -5.22 -4.74
C VAL A 128 5.69 -4.80 -5.33
N TYR A 129 4.58 -5.39 -4.88
CA TYR A 129 3.24 -5.00 -5.31
C TYR A 129 2.92 -3.54 -4.92
N ALA A 130 3.24 -3.14 -3.67
CA ALA A 130 3.08 -1.77 -3.22
C ALA A 130 3.93 -0.79 -4.04
N ALA A 131 5.18 -1.13 -4.36
CA ALA A 131 6.06 -0.31 -5.18
C ALA A 131 5.49 -0.13 -6.60
N ARG A 132 4.96 -1.20 -7.20
CA ARG A 132 4.29 -1.13 -8.50
C ARG A 132 3.09 -0.20 -8.46
N GLU A 133 2.22 -0.34 -7.46
CA GLU A 133 1.04 0.51 -7.33
C GLU A 133 1.43 1.97 -7.08
N ALA A 134 2.46 2.23 -6.26
CA ALA A 134 3.00 3.57 -6.05
C ALA A 134 3.43 4.22 -7.38
N ALA A 135 4.13 3.47 -8.24
CA ALA A 135 4.54 3.96 -9.55
C ALA A 135 3.33 4.25 -10.47
N VAL A 136 2.32 3.37 -10.47
CA VAL A 136 1.10 3.56 -11.27
C VAL A 136 0.32 4.80 -10.81
N LEU A 137 0.13 4.96 -9.50
CA LEU A 137 -0.60 6.11 -8.94
C LEU A 137 0.17 7.41 -9.15
N SER A 138 1.50 7.39 -9.05
CA SER A 138 2.36 8.56 -9.27
C SER A 138 2.40 9.03 -10.72
N ALA A 139 2.22 8.10 -11.67
CA ALA A 139 2.13 8.42 -13.10
C ALA A 139 0.76 8.97 -13.49
N TRP A 140 -0.24 8.92 -12.61
CA TRP A 140 -1.55 9.46 -12.89
C TRP A 140 -1.48 11.00 -12.94
N PRO A 141 -1.85 11.64 -14.06
CA PRO A 141 -1.85 13.09 -14.14
C PRO A 141 -2.92 13.63 -13.18
N THR A 142 -2.49 14.42 -12.20
CA THR A 142 -3.39 15.30 -11.47
C THR A 142 -3.92 16.31 -12.48
N LEU A 143 -5.09 16.04 -13.04
CA LEU A 143 -5.89 17.06 -13.72
C LEU A 143 -6.30 18.04 -12.62
N GLY A 144 -5.50 19.09 -12.46
CA GLY A 144 -5.86 20.27 -11.67
C GLY A 144 -6.89 21.12 -12.38
#